data_AF-A0A059LET3-F1
#
_entry.id   AF-A0A059LET3-F1
#
_cell.length_a   1.000
_cell.length_b   1.000
_cell.length_c   1.000
_cell.angle_alpha   90.00
_cell.angle_beta   90.00
_cell.angle_gamma   90.00
#
_symmetry.space_group_name_H-M   'P 1'
#
loop_
_entity.id
_entity.type
_entity.pdbx_description
1 polymer ?
#
loop_
_entity_poly.entity_id
_entity_poly.type
_entity_poly.pdbx_seq_one_letter_code
_entity_poly.pdbx_strand_id
1 'polypeptide(L)'
;TVPVIVDGPNGPVLLENIDVADYPYTGYSYEIERDGQTLVSIYVGETLVGFVPKDQAGEFTAASGGKTYPINVLPDPPAPPMPPLPPSAIVDIVYGGRIIGSTGDGTVPVIVNGPNGPVLIDNINIADYPYTGFTYEIERDGQTLVSIYVGETLVGFVPKSQAGLYSASSGGKTYPINVLPEPPSPSSPTPPLPPGSVVDIQFGGKTIGSTTGTTVPVIVTGAGGPELLGAVNVAEFPYTGYSYEIERNGQTLVSVYVGQTLVGFVPKAQAGEFSAYSDGQTYPLSVLPDAPMPPLPPAAVVDIKYEGATIGSTTGSTVPAIVSGADGPELYGNIEAANYPYTGYSYEIQREGQTLTSVYVGSVLVGFLPKDQVGLFTAESDGRTYPLDVLPPPPAPPAPPLPPSAIVDILYNGETIGSTTASTIPAIVYGPSGPQLFGNVDAATYPYTGYSYEIERGGQALVSVYV
;
A
#
# COMPACT_ATOMS: atom_id res chain seq x y z
N THR A 1 29.12 14.88 -10.19
CA THR A 1 29.33 13.83 -9.17
C THR A 1 28.61 14.22 -7.89
N VAL A 2 28.26 13.25 -7.05
CA VAL A 2 27.60 13.48 -5.75
C VAL A 2 28.39 12.81 -4.62
N PRO A 3 28.35 13.37 -3.40
CA PRO A 3 29.06 12.80 -2.26
C PRO A 3 28.44 11.47 -1.82
N VAL A 4 29.29 10.52 -1.49
CA VAL A 4 28.96 9.29 -0.79
C VAL A 4 29.47 9.43 0.64
N ILE A 5 28.56 9.46 1.60
CA ILE A 5 28.85 9.68 3.01
C ILE A 5 28.60 8.38 3.76
N VAL A 6 29.54 7.99 4.62
CA VAL A 6 29.47 6.81 5.48
C VAL A 6 29.64 7.20 6.94
N ASP A 7 29.24 6.33 7.86
CA ASP A 7 29.53 6.50 9.28
C ASP A 7 31.01 6.28 9.56
N GLY A 8 31.64 7.30 10.14
CA GLY A 8 32.97 7.22 10.71
C GLY A 8 32.94 7.20 12.25
N PRO A 9 34.07 6.87 12.90
CA PRO A 9 34.17 6.77 14.36
C PRO A 9 33.90 8.08 15.12
N ASN A 10 33.83 9.22 14.42
CA ASN A 10 33.54 10.54 14.99
C ASN A 10 32.36 11.24 14.29
N GLY A 11 31.48 10.48 13.61
CA GLY A 11 30.35 11.00 12.83
C GLY A 11 30.50 10.80 11.32
N PRO A 12 29.61 11.39 10.49
CA PRO A 12 29.58 11.17 9.05
C PRO A 12 30.84 11.65 8.33
N VAL A 13 31.37 10.85 7.41
CA VAL A 13 32.59 11.15 6.64
C VAL A 13 32.33 10.96 5.15
N LEU A 14 32.83 11.89 4.34
CA LEU A 14 32.86 11.74 2.88
C LEU A 14 33.82 10.60 2.51
N LEU A 15 33.28 9.53 1.93
CA LEU A 15 34.06 8.40 1.44
C LEU A 15 34.60 8.67 0.03
N GLU A 16 33.71 9.04 -0.89
CA GLU A 16 34.04 9.27 -2.30
C GLU A 16 33.00 10.20 -2.96
N ASN A 17 33.25 10.57 -4.22
CA ASN A 17 32.25 11.21 -5.06
C ASN A 17 31.98 10.30 -6.26
N ILE A 18 30.72 9.99 -6.51
CA ILE A 18 30.33 9.12 -7.64
C ILE A 18 29.66 9.92 -8.74
N ASP A 19 29.74 9.44 -9.98
CA ASP A 19 29.08 10.10 -11.10
C ASP A 19 27.55 9.99 -10.97
N VAL A 20 26.86 11.10 -11.21
CA VAL A 20 25.40 11.15 -11.16
C VAL A 20 24.81 10.45 -12.39
N ALA A 21 25.55 10.41 -13.49
CA ALA A 21 25.13 9.73 -14.72
C ALA A 21 24.87 8.23 -14.50
N ASP A 22 25.52 7.60 -13.51
CA ASP A 22 25.33 6.19 -13.15
C ASP A 22 24.02 5.95 -12.38
N TYR A 23 23.38 7.01 -11.88
CA TYR A 23 22.20 6.98 -11.02
C TYR A 23 21.13 7.98 -11.49
N PRO A 24 20.55 7.78 -12.70
CA PRO A 24 19.58 8.72 -13.27
C PRO A 24 18.31 8.81 -12.42
N TYR A 25 17.62 9.96 -12.42
CA TYR A 25 16.36 10.06 -11.68
C TYR A 25 15.30 9.12 -12.26
N THR A 26 14.78 8.21 -11.44
CA THR A 26 13.78 7.21 -11.84
C THR A 26 12.45 7.37 -11.09
N GLY A 27 12.35 8.35 -10.19
CA GLY A 27 11.27 8.43 -9.21
C GLY A 27 11.42 7.47 -8.02
N TYR A 28 12.52 6.71 -7.97
CA TYR A 28 12.84 5.76 -6.90
C TYR A 28 14.24 5.99 -6.33
N SER A 29 14.48 5.52 -5.11
CA SER A 29 15.80 5.54 -4.48
C SER A 29 16.75 4.53 -5.13
N TYR A 30 18.04 4.77 -4.97
CA TYR A 30 19.10 3.82 -5.23
C TYR A 30 19.72 3.42 -3.91
N GLU A 31 19.99 2.13 -3.76
CA GLU A 31 20.82 1.63 -2.68
C GLU A 31 22.18 1.24 -3.22
N ILE A 32 23.23 1.64 -2.51
CA ILE A 32 24.60 1.21 -2.78
C ILE A 32 25.23 0.71 -1.49
N GLU A 33 26.09 -0.30 -1.61
CA GLU A 33 26.90 -0.78 -0.49
C GLU A 33 28.31 -0.20 -0.59
N ARG A 34 28.76 0.46 0.47
CA ARG A 34 30.11 1.03 0.59
C ARG A 34 30.60 0.92 2.02
N ASP A 35 31.86 0.51 2.19
CA ASP A 35 32.48 0.31 3.50
C ASP A 35 31.65 -0.55 4.48
N GLY A 36 30.92 -1.55 3.94
CA GLY A 36 30.04 -2.43 4.71
C GLY A 36 28.74 -1.79 5.19
N GLN A 37 28.39 -0.60 4.69
CA GLN A 37 27.17 0.13 5.01
C GLN A 37 26.25 0.22 3.80
N THR A 38 24.94 0.12 4.03
CA THR A 38 23.91 0.38 3.02
C THR A 38 23.60 1.87 3.00
N LEU A 39 23.89 2.49 1.86
CA LEU A 39 23.64 3.91 1.63
C LEU A 39 22.46 4.09 0.68
N VAL A 40 21.63 5.08 0.95
CA VAL A 40 20.46 5.43 0.14
C VAL A 40 20.69 6.75 -0.58
N SER A 41 20.20 6.86 -1.81
CA SER A 41 20.21 8.13 -2.53
C SER A 41 19.25 9.15 -1.92
N ILE A 42 19.72 10.40 -1.83
CA ILE A 42 18.94 11.54 -1.34
C ILE A 42 18.80 12.60 -2.42
N TYR A 43 17.62 13.23 -2.48
CA TYR A 43 17.25 14.15 -3.56
C TYR A 43 16.80 15.50 -3.04
N VAL A 44 16.99 16.55 -3.84
CA VAL A 44 16.25 17.82 -3.70
C VAL A 44 15.40 17.99 -4.94
N GLY A 45 14.09 17.84 -4.81
CA GLY A 45 13.20 17.65 -5.96
C GLY A 45 13.59 16.38 -6.72
N GLU A 46 14.00 16.53 -7.98
CA GLU A 46 14.44 15.42 -8.85
C GLU A 46 15.97 15.27 -8.92
N THR A 47 16.73 16.18 -8.29
CA THR A 47 18.19 16.18 -8.35
C THR A 47 18.77 15.28 -7.28
N LEU A 48 19.55 14.27 -7.68
CA LEU A 48 20.35 13.46 -6.77
C LEU A 48 21.43 14.34 -6.15
N VAL A 49 21.47 14.42 -4.82
CA VAL A 49 22.40 15.29 -4.08
C VAL A 49 23.40 14.54 -3.21
N GLY A 50 23.27 13.22 -3.08
CA GLY A 50 24.21 12.39 -2.32
C GLY A 50 23.72 10.97 -2.07
N PHE A 51 24.60 10.18 -1.47
CA PHE A 51 24.28 8.91 -0.82
C PHE A 51 24.69 9.00 0.64
N VAL A 52 23.80 8.60 1.54
CA VAL A 52 24.00 8.67 2.99
C VAL A 52 23.51 7.37 3.65
N PRO A 53 23.91 7.05 4.89
CA PRO A 53 23.40 5.87 5.58
C PRO A 53 21.88 5.87 5.66
N LYS A 54 21.24 4.76 5.29
CA LYS A 54 19.78 4.67 5.12
C LYS A 54 19.00 5.03 6.40
N ASP A 55 19.54 4.68 7.55
CA ASP A 55 19.00 4.96 8.88
C ASP A 55 19.18 6.41 9.35
N GLN A 56 20.08 7.17 8.72
CA GLN A 56 20.38 8.56 9.09
C GLN A 56 19.94 9.58 8.03
N ALA A 57 19.30 9.15 6.95
CA ALA A 57 18.95 10.02 5.83
C ALA A 57 18.10 11.24 6.25
N GLY A 58 17.31 11.15 7.32
CA GLY A 58 16.54 12.27 7.86
C GLY A 58 17.35 13.33 8.61
N GLU A 59 18.61 13.07 8.94
CA GLU A 59 19.49 13.99 9.68
C GLU A 59 20.30 14.92 8.75
N PHE A 60 20.34 14.61 7.46
CA PHE A 60 21.05 15.41 6.47
C PHE A 60 20.15 16.51 5.91
N THR A 61 20.77 17.63 5.53
CA THR A 61 20.10 18.69 4.77
C THR A 61 21.03 19.13 3.64
N ALA A 62 20.46 19.49 2.50
CA ALA A 62 21.23 20.01 1.38
C ALA A 62 21.32 21.53 1.53
N ALA A 63 22.49 22.11 1.29
CA ALA A 63 22.65 23.55 1.28
C ALA A 63 23.28 23.99 -0.05
N SER A 64 22.71 25.05 -0.64
CA SER A 64 23.24 25.68 -1.85
C SER A 64 23.00 27.17 -1.78
N GLY A 65 24.01 27.97 -2.13
CA GLY A 65 23.90 29.43 -2.14
C GLY A 65 23.49 30.06 -0.79
N GLY A 66 23.88 29.45 0.33
CA GLY A 66 23.55 29.93 1.68
C GLY A 66 22.12 29.65 2.15
N LYS A 67 21.34 28.84 1.41
CA LYS A 67 20.01 28.36 1.80
C LYS A 67 20.03 26.85 2.03
N THR A 68 19.20 26.38 2.94
CA THR A 68 18.98 24.95 3.22
C THR A 68 17.72 24.45 2.52
N TYR A 69 17.79 23.24 1.99
CA TYR A 69 16.73 22.56 1.28
C TYR A 69 16.41 21.25 1.99
N PRO A 70 15.12 20.90 2.13
CA PRO A 70 14.75 19.58 2.59
C PRO A 70 15.22 18.55 1.56
N ILE A 71 15.84 17.49 2.04
CA ILE A 71 16.17 16.34 1.21
C ILE A 71 15.04 15.32 1.30
N ASN A 72 14.78 14.66 0.19
CA ASN A 72 13.80 13.60 0.07
C ASN A 72 14.55 12.29 -0.16
N VAL A 73 14.16 11.25 0.58
CA VAL A 73 14.43 9.87 0.19
C VAL A 73 13.23 9.42 -0.63
N LEU A 74 13.46 9.07 -1.89
CA LEU A 74 12.41 8.54 -2.76
C LEU A 74 12.01 7.13 -2.32
N PRO A 75 10.80 6.65 -2.66
CA PRO A 75 10.45 5.26 -2.38
C PRO A 75 11.42 4.30 -3.07
N ASP A 76 11.65 3.14 -2.47
CA ASP A 76 12.46 2.09 -3.10
C ASP A 76 11.77 1.63 -4.41
N PRO A 77 12.54 1.29 -5.47
CA PRO A 77 11.95 0.83 -6.72
C PRO A 77 11.10 -0.41 -6.47
N PRO A 78 9.97 -0.61 -7.20
CA PRO A 78 9.16 -1.79 -7.04
C PRO A 78 10.07 -2.97 -7.31
N ALA A 79 10.28 -3.80 -6.29
CA ALA A 79 11.15 -4.95 -6.43
C ALA A 79 10.68 -5.73 -7.67
N PRO A 80 11.57 -6.03 -8.64
CA PRO A 80 11.18 -6.87 -9.76
C PRO A 80 10.56 -8.15 -9.18
N PRO A 81 9.42 -8.63 -9.71
CA PRO A 81 8.71 -9.74 -9.11
C PRO A 81 9.69 -10.89 -8.94
N MET A 82 9.98 -11.21 -7.68
CA MET A 82 11.02 -12.17 -7.39
C MET A 82 10.60 -13.52 -7.97
N PRO A 83 11.51 -14.24 -8.64
CA PRO A 83 11.22 -15.59 -9.08
C PRO A 83 10.77 -16.40 -7.86
N PRO A 84 9.66 -17.16 -7.95
CA PRO A 84 9.19 -17.95 -6.83
C PRO A 84 10.31 -18.89 -6.37
N LEU A 85 10.46 -19.01 -5.06
CA LEU A 85 11.44 -19.90 -4.47
C LEU A 85 11.11 -21.34 -4.93
N PRO A 86 12.06 -22.07 -5.54
CA PRO A 86 11.82 -23.48 -5.88
C PRO A 86 11.40 -24.26 -4.62
N PRO A 87 10.42 -25.18 -4.70
CA PRO A 87 9.93 -25.91 -3.52
C PRO A 87 11.00 -26.74 -2.77
N SER A 88 12.14 -27.00 -3.42
CA SER A 88 13.27 -27.75 -2.86
C SER A 88 14.50 -26.86 -2.57
N ALA A 89 14.34 -25.54 -2.58
CA ALA A 89 15.46 -24.64 -2.36
C ALA A 89 15.91 -24.69 -0.90
N ILE A 90 17.22 -24.84 -0.70
CA ILE A 90 17.85 -24.59 0.60
C ILE A 90 17.86 -23.08 0.81
N VAL A 91 17.35 -22.64 1.95
CA VAL A 91 17.27 -21.22 2.34
C VAL A 91 18.13 -21.00 3.56
N ASP A 92 19.12 -20.13 3.40
CA ASP A 92 19.97 -19.64 4.47
C ASP A 92 19.30 -18.46 5.17
N ILE A 93 19.18 -18.50 6.49
CA ILE A 93 18.75 -17.38 7.32
C ILE A 93 19.97 -16.56 7.70
N VAL A 94 19.96 -15.28 7.32
CA VAL A 94 21.07 -14.35 7.45
C VAL A 94 20.73 -13.27 8.48
N TYR A 95 21.69 -12.97 9.36
CA TYR A 95 21.61 -11.88 10.33
C TYR A 95 22.94 -11.14 10.37
N GLY A 96 22.93 -9.81 10.20
CA GLY A 96 24.16 -9.00 10.19
C GLY A 96 25.20 -9.49 9.17
N GLY A 97 24.74 -9.94 7.99
CA GLY A 97 25.60 -10.46 6.91
C GLY A 97 26.16 -11.87 7.13
N ARG A 98 25.73 -12.59 8.17
CA ARG A 98 26.21 -13.96 8.48
C ARG A 98 25.06 -14.96 8.43
N ILE A 99 25.32 -16.15 7.90
CA ILE A 99 24.36 -17.27 7.93
C ILE A 99 24.29 -17.80 9.36
N ILE A 100 23.08 -17.80 9.93
CA ILE A 100 22.80 -18.26 11.30
C ILE A 100 22.18 -19.67 11.29
N GLY A 101 21.44 -20.03 10.25
CA GLY A 101 20.89 -21.38 10.05
C GLY A 101 20.41 -21.57 8.62
N SER A 102 20.18 -22.81 8.20
CA SER A 102 19.73 -23.12 6.83
C SER A 102 18.60 -24.15 6.88
N THR A 103 17.64 -24.07 5.97
CA THR A 103 16.63 -25.12 5.82
C THR A 103 17.28 -26.43 5.37
N GLY A 104 16.76 -27.54 5.89
CA GLY A 104 17.15 -28.90 5.51
C GLY A 104 16.02 -29.64 4.81
N ASP A 105 16.23 -30.91 4.49
CA ASP A 105 15.21 -31.79 3.89
C ASP A 105 14.03 -31.97 4.85
N GLY A 106 13.00 -31.13 4.70
CA GLY A 106 11.80 -31.13 5.53
C GLY A 106 11.98 -30.52 6.92
N THR A 107 13.05 -29.76 7.16
CA THR A 107 13.28 -29.10 8.46
C THR A 107 13.65 -27.63 8.30
N VAL A 108 13.32 -26.84 9.31
CA VAL A 108 13.62 -25.41 9.35
C VAL A 108 14.37 -25.05 10.64
N PRO A 109 15.32 -24.10 10.58
CA PRO A 109 16.11 -23.68 11.73
C PRO A 109 15.28 -22.94 12.78
N VAL A 110 15.63 -23.17 14.05
CA VAL A 110 15.11 -22.43 15.21
C VAL A 110 16.25 -21.64 15.84
N ILE A 111 16.09 -20.33 15.88
CA ILE A 111 17.12 -19.37 16.27
C ILE A 111 16.64 -18.60 17.51
N VAL A 112 17.51 -18.47 18.52
CA VAL A 112 17.25 -17.69 19.75
C VAL A 112 18.32 -16.62 19.96
N ASN A 113 18.06 -15.66 20.85
CA ASN A 113 19.10 -14.75 21.32
C ASN A 113 20.09 -15.49 22.23
N GLY A 114 21.35 -15.56 21.80
CA GLY A 114 22.47 -15.93 22.65
C GLY A 114 23.22 -14.71 23.20
N PRO A 115 24.18 -14.91 24.13
CA PRO A 115 24.98 -13.84 24.73
C PRO A 115 25.79 -13.00 23.73
N ASN A 116 26.07 -13.55 22.54
CA ASN A 116 26.86 -12.93 21.49
C ASN A 116 26.06 -12.71 20.18
N GLY A 117 24.73 -12.63 20.29
CA GLY A 117 23.81 -12.51 19.15
C GLY A 117 23.04 -13.81 18.84
N PRO A 118 22.33 -13.85 17.71
CA PRO A 118 21.48 -14.99 17.34
C PRO A 118 22.26 -16.30 17.19
N VAL A 119 21.70 -17.38 17.71
CA VAL A 119 22.29 -18.73 17.64
C VAL A 119 21.22 -19.74 17.23
N LEU A 120 21.56 -20.61 16.28
CA LEU A 120 20.79 -21.81 15.94
C LEU A 120 20.83 -22.79 17.12
N ILE A 121 19.66 -23.18 17.61
CA ILE A 121 19.54 -24.13 18.72
C ILE A 121 18.86 -25.44 18.36
N ASP A 122 18.06 -25.46 17.30
CA ASP A 122 17.32 -26.65 16.90
C ASP A 122 16.93 -26.59 15.41
N ASN A 123 16.53 -27.74 14.84
CA ASN A 123 15.85 -27.81 13.55
C ASN A 123 14.54 -28.57 13.74
N ILE A 124 13.42 -27.96 13.35
CA ILE A 124 12.10 -28.56 13.54
C ILE A 124 11.50 -28.99 12.21
N ASN A 125 10.66 -30.01 12.25
CA ASN A 125 10.02 -30.55 11.06
C ASN A 125 8.99 -29.55 10.51
N ILE A 126 9.10 -29.21 9.23
CA ILE A 126 8.17 -28.29 8.55
C ILE A 126 6.74 -28.85 8.51
N ALA A 127 6.58 -30.18 8.52
CA ALA A 127 5.28 -30.84 8.48
C ALA A 127 4.42 -30.53 9.72
N ASP A 128 5.04 -30.16 10.85
CA ASP A 128 4.34 -29.78 12.07
C ASP A 128 3.76 -28.35 12.00
N TYR A 129 4.18 -27.57 11.01
CA TYR A 129 3.85 -26.15 10.85
C TYR A 129 3.43 -25.83 9.40
N PRO A 130 2.28 -26.37 8.93
CA PRO A 130 1.81 -26.15 7.58
C PRO A 130 1.52 -24.67 7.31
N TYR A 131 1.64 -24.21 6.06
CA TYR A 131 1.29 -22.84 5.72
C TYR A 131 -0.22 -22.58 5.93
N THR A 132 -0.56 -21.62 6.78
CA THR A 132 -1.95 -21.26 7.13
C THR A 132 -2.31 -19.82 6.81
N GLY A 133 -1.35 -19.02 6.33
CA GLY A 133 -1.51 -17.57 6.18
C GLY A 133 -1.30 -16.77 7.48
N PHE A 134 -0.98 -17.43 8.59
CA PHE A 134 -0.72 -16.81 9.89
C PHE A 134 0.63 -17.26 10.47
N THR A 135 1.25 -16.44 11.34
CA THR A 135 2.49 -16.83 12.02
C THR A 135 2.23 -17.87 13.11
N TYR A 136 3.18 -18.78 13.29
CA TYR A 136 3.24 -19.68 14.43
C TYR A 136 4.12 -19.07 15.49
N GLU A 137 3.68 -19.12 16.75
CA GLU A 137 4.50 -18.79 17.90
C GLU A 137 4.93 -20.05 18.64
N ILE A 138 6.21 -20.13 18.97
CA ILE A 138 6.75 -21.18 19.83
C ILE A 138 7.58 -20.54 20.94
N GLU A 139 7.63 -21.19 22.10
CA GLU A 139 8.53 -20.79 23.18
C GLU A 139 9.74 -21.72 23.24
N ARG A 140 10.94 -21.13 23.25
CA ARG A 140 12.22 -21.83 23.40
C ARG A 140 13.16 -20.97 24.22
N ASP A 141 13.83 -21.58 25.21
CA ASP A 141 14.75 -20.90 26.14
C ASP A 141 14.17 -19.61 26.75
N GLY A 142 12.86 -19.62 27.07
CA GLY A 142 12.15 -18.47 27.65
C GLY A 142 11.92 -17.30 26.68
N GLN A 143 12.10 -17.52 25.37
CA GLN A 143 11.90 -16.53 24.32
C GLN A 143 10.74 -16.95 23.42
N THR A 144 9.87 -16.00 23.08
CA THR A 144 8.85 -16.17 22.05
C THR A 144 9.49 -16.04 20.68
N LEU A 145 9.39 -17.09 19.88
CA LEU A 145 9.86 -17.15 18.50
C LEU A 145 8.65 -17.15 17.56
N VAL A 146 8.78 -16.47 16.43
CA VAL A 146 7.76 -16.41 15.37
C VAL A 146 8.24 -17.14 14.13
N SER A 147 7.32 -17.77 13.40
CA SER A 147 7.62 -18.35 12.11
C SER A 147 7.87 -17.29 11.05
N ILE A 148 8.87 -17.53 10.22
CA ILE A 148 9.30 -16.64 9.14
C ILE A 148 9.20 -17.34 7.78
N TYR A 149 8.76 -16.60 6.76
CA TYR A 149 8.44 -17.14 5.43
C TYR A 149 9.15 -16.40 4.31
N VAL A 150 9.39 -17.12 3.21
CA VAL A 150 9.69 -16.54 1.89
C VAL A 150 8.54 -16.94 0.96
N GLY A 151 7.68 -15.97 0.62
CA GLY A 151 6.40 -16.28 -0.01
C GLY A 151 5.54 -17.14 0.92
N GLU A 152 5.20 -18.36 0.49
CA GLU A 152 4.44 -19.35 1.29
C GLU A 152 5.34 -20.40 1.97
N THR A 153 6.65 -20.38 1.70
CA THR A 153 7.58 -21.37 2.25
C THR A 153 8.05 -20.96 3.64
N LEU A 154 7.81 -21.82 4.64
CA LEU A 154 8.37 -21.65 5.98
C LEU A 154 9.89 -21.85 5.93
N VAL A 155 10.65 -20.87 6.43
CA VAL A 155 12.12 -20.88 6.36
C VAL A 155 12.80 -20.86 7.72
N GLY A 156 12.06 -20.69 8.82
CA GLY A 156 12.63 -20.77 10.18
C GLY A 156 11.72 -20.23 11.27
N PHE A 157 12.25 -20.24 12.50
CA PHE A 157 11.71 -19.55 13.67
C PHE A 157 12.78 -18.66 14.28
N VAL A 158 12.44 -17.40 14.54
CA VAL A 158 13.37 -16.38 15.07
C VAL A 158 12.72 -15.58 16.21
N PRO A 159 13.49 -14.88 17.06
CA PRO A 159 12.91 -14.09 18.14
C PRO A 159 11.95 -13.02 17.63
N LYS A 160 10.73 -12.98 18.19
CA LYS A 160 9.65 -12.10 17.75
C LYS A 160 10.07 -10.63 17.63
N SER A 161 10.80 -10.13 18.63
CA SER A 161 11.26 -8.74 18.68
C SER A 161 12.33 -8.38 17.63
N GLN A 162 12.92 -9.37 16.97
CA GLN A 162 14.03 -9.20 16.03
C GLN A 162 13.73 -9.75 14.64
N ALA A 163 12.52 -10.26 14.38
CA ALA A 163 12.21 -10.95 13.14
C ALA A 163 12.47 -10.10 11.89
N GLY A 164 12.29 -8.77 11.98
CA GLY A 164 12.60 -7.82 10.90
C GLY A 164 14.10 -7.56 10.65
N LEU A 165 15.00 -8.08 11.48
CA LEU A 165 16.46 -7.95 11.32
C LEU A 165 17.07 -9.11 10.54
N TYR A 166 16.28 -10.14 10.22
CA TYR A 166 16.72 -11.29 9.45
C TYR A 166 16.40 -11.12 7.98
N SER A 167 17.25 -11.69 7.13
CA SER A 167 16.97 -11.90 5.71
C SER A 167 17.15 -13.38 5.36
N ALA A 168 16.58 -13.79 4.23
CA ALA A 168 16.76 -15.14 3.69
C ALA A 168 17.65 -15.08 2.47
N SER A 169 18.50 -16.07 2.23
CA SER A 169 19.29 -16.20 1.01
C SER A 169 19.15 -17.58 0.41
N SER A 170 19.03 -17.65 -0.91
CA SER A 170 19.06 -18.93 -1.63
C SER A 170 19.69 -18.73 -3.01
N GLY A 171 20.64 -19.59 -3.36
CA GLY A 171 21.34 -19.52 -4.65
C GLY A 171 22.03 -18.16 -4.91
N GLY A 172 22.54 -17.51 -3.87
CA GLY A 172 23.21 -16.20 -3.96
C GLY A 172 22.27 -15.00 -4.13
N LYS A 173 20.95 -15.18 -4.01
CA LYS A 173 19.96 -14.11 -4.00
C LYS A 173 19.43 -13.92 -2.59
N THR A 174 19.11 -12.68 -2.22
CA THR A 174 18.46 -12.35 -0.95
C THR A 174 16.96 -12.23 -1.17
N TYR A 175 16.20 -12.79 -0.24
CA TYR A 175 14.75 -12.81 -0.20
C TYR A 175 14.30 -12.09 1.07
N PRO A 176 13.30 -11.19 1.00
CA PRO A 176 12.72 -10.62 2.20
C PRO A 176 12.03 -11.73 2.98
N ILE A 177 12.22 -11.68 4.30
CA ILE A 177 11.48 -12.54 5.21
C ILE A 177 10.15 -11.84 5.54
N ASN A 178 9.07 -12.59 5.40
CA ASN A 178 7.76 -12.19 5.86
C ASN A 178 7.47 -12.84 7.20
N VAL A 179 7.08 -12.03 8.18
CA VAL A 179 6.33 -12.49 9.36
C VAL A 179 4.88 -12.30 8.99
N LEU A 180 4.15 -13.41 8.91
CA LEU A 180 2.71 -13.36 8.63
C LEU A 180 1.97 -12.69 9.80
N PRO A 181 0.76 -12.14 9.57
CA PRO A 181 -0.04 -11.63 10.67
C PRO A 181 -0.20 -12.71 11.75
N GLU A 182 -0.23 -12.26 13.00
CA GLU A 182 -0.65 -13.13 14.08
C GLU A 182 -2.02 -13.73 13.73
N PRO A 183 -2.21 -15.05 13.94
CA PRO A 183 -3.55 -15.58 13.89
C PRO A 183 -4.39 -14.72 14.84
N PRO A 184 -5.62 -14.33 14.44
CA PRO A 184 -6.48 -13.52 15.29
C PRO A 184 -6.43 -14.13 16.68
N SER A 185 -5.86 -13.38 17.63
CA SER A 185 -5.46 -13.96 18.90
C SER A 185 -6.65 -14.73 19.44
N PRO A 186 -6.51 -16.00 19.85
CA PRO A 186 -7.55 -16.61 20.63
C PRO A 186 -7.62 -15.76 21.89
N SER A 187 -8.56 -14.82 21.93
CA SER A 187 -8.97 -14.13 23.14
C SER A 187 -9.05 -15.22 24.20
N SER A 188 -8.22 -15.10 25.25
CA SER A 188 -8.01 -16.08 26.32
C SER A 188 -9.19 -17.02 26.45
N PRO A 189 -9.03 -18.37 26.39
CA PRO A 189 -10.11 -19.30 26.06
C PRO A 189 -11.32 -18.97 26.92
N THR A 190 -12.22 -18.18 26.35
CA THR A 190 -13.46 -17.84 27.01
C THR A 190 -14.21 -19.15 26.88
N PRO A 191 -14.58 -19.80 28.01
CA PRO A 191 -15.20 -21.12 27.97
C PRO A 191 -16.28 -21.14 26.89
N PRO A 192 -16.28 -22.13 25.98
CA PRO A 192 -17.23 -22.13 24.88
C PRO A 192 -18.63 -21.95 25.44
N LEU A 193 -19.41 -21.08 24.81
CA LEU A 193 -20.75 -20.76 25.27
C LEU A 193 -21.54 -22.07 25.44
N PRO A 194 -22.06 -22.39 26.64
CA PRO A 194 -22.70 -23.67 26.85
C PRO A 194 -23.88 -23.84 25.87
N PRO A 195 -24.09 -25.03 25.28
CA PRO A 195 -25.17 -25.23 24.32
C PRO A 195 -26.54 -24.83 24.89
N GLY A 196 -27.25 -23.94 24.20
CA GLY A 196 -28.57 -23.47 24.59
C GLY A 196 -28.58 -22.35 25.64
N SER A 197 -27.43 -21.76 25.97
CA SER A 197 -27.38 -20.63 26.91
C SER A 197 -28.12 -19.40 26.37
N VAL A 198 -28.79 -18.69 27.27
CA VAL A 198 -29.33 -17.36 27.00
C VAL A 198 -28.16 -16.38 27.02
N VAL A 199 -27.97 -15.67 25.92
CA VAL A 199 -26.90 -14.68 25.76
C VAL A 199 -27.51 -13.30 25.77
N ASP A 200 -27.05 -12.46 26.70
CA ASP A 200 -27.36 -11.05 26.78
C ASP A 200 -26.39 -10.26 25.91
N ILE A 201 -26.88 -9.46 24.97
CA ILE A 201 -26.08 -8.48 24.25
C ILE A 201 -26.06 -7.19 25.07
N GLN A 202 -24.86 -6.75 25.44
CA GLN A 202 -24.62 -5.59 26.27
C GLN A 202 -23.96 -4.46 25.49
N PHE A 203 -24.30 -3.23 25.85
CA PHE A 203 -23.66 -2.00 25.39
C PHE A 203 -23.35 -1.14 26.61
N GLY A 204 -22.09 -0.73 26.78
CA GLY A 204 -21.65 0.00 27.99
C GLY A 204 -21.96 -0.73 29.30
N GLY A 205 -21.94 -2.07 29.30
CA GLY A 205 -22.24 -2.92 30.47
C GLY A 205 -23.74 -3.09 30.78
N LYS A 206 -24.65 -2.54 29.97
CA LYS A 206 -26.10 -2.71 30.13
C LYS A 206 -26.63 -3.70 29.08
N THR A 207 -27.42 -4.69 29.51
CA THR A 207 -28.14 -5.59 28.59
C THR A 207 -29.17 -4.81 27.77
N ILE A 208 -29.07 -4.93 26.45
CA ILE A 208 -29.97 -4.33 25.47
C ILE A 208 -30.98 -5.35 24.97
N GLY A 209 -30.54 -6.59 24.70
CA GLY A 209 -31.43 -7.70 24.29
C GLY A 209 -30.82 -9.05 24.63
N SER A 210 -31.64 -10.11 24.60
CA SER A 210 -31.22 -11.47 24.99
C SER A 210 -31.70 -12.51 23.98
N THR A 211 -30.93 -13.58 23.80
CA THR A 211 -31.34 -14.72 22.96
C THR A 211 -32.38 -15.60 23.66
N THR A 212 -33.20 -16.33 22.89
CA THR A 212 -34.22 -17.24 23.46
C THR A 212 -34.06 -18.70 23.00
N GLY A 213 -32.84 -19.13 22.70
CA GLY A 213 -32.52 -20.47 22.17
C GLY A 213 -32.91 -20.69 20.70
N THR A 214 -34.00 -20.05 20.24
CA THR A 214 -34.46 -20.09 18.84
C THR A 214 -34.45 -18.72 18.16
N THR A 215 -34.32 -17.64 18.92
CA THR A 215 -34.26 -16.28 18.37
C THR A 215 -33.10 -15.49 18.95
N VAL A 216 -32.62 -14.52 18.19
CA VAL A 216 -31.57 -13.58 18.58
C VAL A 216 -32.08 -12.15 18.48
N PRO A 217 -31.65 -11.25 19.38
CA PRO A 217 -32.10 -9.86 19.39
C PRO A 217 -31.63 -9.11 18.13
N VAL A 218 -32.45 -8.17 17.69
CA VAL A 218 -32.15 -7.18 16.66
C VAL A 218 -32.08 -5.81 17.32
N ILE A 219 -30.92 -5.19 17.29
CA ILE A 219 -30.61 -3.92 17.96
C ILE A 219 -30.36 -2.86 16.90
N VAL A 220 -30.97 -1.68 17.08
CA VAL A 220 -30.80 -0.50 16.22
C VAL A 220 -30.25 0.67 17.01
N THR A 221 -29.69 1.66 16.32
CA THR A 221 -29.35 2.94 16.94
C THR A 221 -30.61 3.80 17.06
N GLY A 222 -31.02 4.12 18.30
CA GLY A 222 -32.08 5.06 18.62
C GLY A 222 -31.54 6.42 19.07
N ALA A 223 -32.43 7.37 19.36
CA ALA A 223 -32.06 8.74 19.77
C ALA A 223 -31.26 8.80 21.09
N GLY A 224 -31.38 7.76 21.94
CA GLY A 224 -30.66 7.64 23.22
C GLY A 224 -29.53 6.61 23.21
N GLY A 225 -29.09 6.14 22.04
CA GLY A 225 -28.15 5.03 21.89
C GLY A 225 -28.84 3.73 21.44
N PRO A 226 -28.16 2.58 21.55
CA PRO A 226 -28.69 1.30 21.11
C PRO A 226 -29.96 0.86 21.83
N GLU A 227 -30.95 0.40 21.07
CA GLU A 227 -32.21 -0.11 21.58
C GLU A 227 -32.65 -1.41 20.89
N LEU A 228 -33.36 -2.26 21.63
CA LEU A 228 -33.91 -3.50 21.11
C LEU A 228 -35.11 -3.20 20.21
N LEU A 229 -35.01 -3.53 18.92
CA LEU A 229 -36.10 -3.41 17.97
C LEU A 229 -37.00 -4.66 17.98
N GLY A 230 -36.42 -5.84 18.16
CA GLY A 230 -37.14 -7.11 18.11
C GLY A 230 -36.20 -8.31 18.15
N ALA A 231 -36.63 -9.44 17.59
CA ALA A 231 -35.81 -10.64 17.47
C ALA A 231 -36.05 -11.33 16.11
N VAL A 232 -35.06 -12.10 15.65
CA VAL A 232 -35.12 -12.91 14.42
C VAL A 232 -34.84 -14.37 14.72
N ASN A 233 -35.39 -15.27 13.91
CA ASN A 233 -35.22 -16.71 14.06
C ASN A 233 -33.82 -17.13 13.62
N VAL A 234 -33.09 -17.84 14.47
CA VAL A 234 -31.72 -18.32 14.17
C VAL A 234 -31.70 -19.27 12.98
N ALA A 235 -32.79 -20.03 12.75
CA ALA A 235 -32.87 -20.98 11.64
C ALA A 235 -32.82 -20.30 10.25
N GLU A 236 -33.14 -19.00 10.17
CA GLU A 236 -33.06 -18.22 8.93
C GLU A 236 -31.62 -17.76 8.61
N PHE A 237 -30.72 -17.85 9.58
CA PHE A 237 -29.35 -17.33 9.51
C PHE A 237 -28.33 -18.39 9.99
N PRO A 238 -28.19 -19.53 9.27
CA PRO A 238 -27.28 -20.60 9.68
C PRO A 238 -25.81 -20.16 9.67
N TYR A 239 -24.97 -20.73 10.53
CA TYR A 239 -23.54 -20.41 10.52
C TYR A 239 -22.87 -20.87 9.21
N THR A 240 -22.33 -19.92 8.44
CA THR A 240 -21.65 -20.18 7.15
C THR A 240 -20.17 -19.83 7.15
N GLY A 241 -19.66 -19.24 8.25
CA GLY A 241 -18.34 -18.61 8.28
C GLY A 241 -18.31 -17.17 7.77
N TYR A 242 -19.46 -16.62 7.36
CA TYR A 242 -19.61 -15.24 6.89
C TYR A 242 -20.70 -14.50 7.69
N SER A 243 -20.62 -13.18 7.71
CA SER A 243 -21.65 -12.31 8.29
C SER A 243 -22.92 -12.32 7.43
N TYR A 244 -24.05 -12.05 8.09
CA TYR A 244 -25.30 -11.70 7.44
C TYR A 244 -25.56 -10.22 7.68
N GLU A 245 -26.13 -9.57 6.68
CA GLU A 245 -26.65 -8.22 6.82
C GLU A 245 -28.16 -8.21 6.69
N ILE A 246 -28.82 -7.40 7.51
CA ILE A 246 -30.24 -7.10 7.40
C ILE A 246 -30.45 -5.59 7.50
N GLU A 247 -31.46 -5.09 6.81
CA GLU A 247 -31.85 -3.68 6.94
C GLU A 247 -33.07 -3.54 7.85
N ARG A 248 -32.98 -2.63 8.83
CA ARG A 248 -34.10 -2.27 9.71
C ARG A 248 -34.04 -0.79 10.04
N ASN A 249 -35.18 -0.09 9.93
CA ASN A 249 -35.27 1.36 10.14
C ASN A 249 -34.23 2.18 9.34
N GLY A 250 -33.92 1.74 8.11
CA GLY A 250 -32.92 2.39 7.26
C GLY A 250 -31.47 2.24 7.74
N GLN A 251 -31.20 1.30 8.65
CA GLN A 251 -29.87 0.99 9.15
C GLN A 251 -29.46 -0.42 8.71
N THR A 252 -28.21 -0.56 8.26
CA THR A 252 -27.58 -1.86 8.02
C THR A 252 -27.11 -2.45 9.34
N LEU A 253 -27.69 -3.60 9.68
CA LEU A 253 -27.31 -4.38 10.85
C LEU A 253 -26.53 -5.61 10.41
N VAL A 254 -25.51 -5.97 11.17
CA VAL A 254 -24.64 -7.12 10.91
C VAL A 254 -24.83 -8.19 11.97
N SER A 255 -24.77 -9.46 11.57
CA SER A 255 -24.79 -10.58 12.51
C SER A 255 -23.52 -10.63 13.36
N VAL A 256 -23.69 -10.89 14.66
CA VAL A 256 -22.60 -11.01 15.64
C VAL A 256 -22.61 -12.37 16.30
N TYR A 257 -21.42 -12.90 16.58
CA TYR A 257 -21.21 -14.27 17.03
C TYR A 257 -20.37 -14.34 18.30
N VAL A 258 -20.61 -15.38 19.10
CA VAL A 258 -19.65 -15.89 20.09
C VAL A 258 -19.21 -17.27 19.62
N GLY A 259 -17.95 -17.38 19.17
CA GLY A 259 -17.49 -18.56 18.45
C GLY A 259 -18.31 -18.78 17.17
N GLN A 260 -19.09 -19.86 17.12
CA GLN A 260 -19.98 -20.19 15.99
C GLN A 260 -21.46 -19.88 16.27
N THR A 261 -21.79 -19.44 17.49
CA THR A 261 -23.17 -19.19 17.88
C THR A 261 -23.57 -17.78 17.49
N LEU A 262 -24.60 -17.64 16.65
CA LEU A 262 -25.23 -16.36 16.36
C LEU A 262 -25.91 -15.84 17.63
N VAL A 263 -25.59 -14.61 18.04
CA VAL A 263 -26.10 -14.03 19.30
C VAL A 263 -26.85 -12.71 19.11
N GLY A 264 -26.84 -12.12 17.91
CA GLY A 264 -27.60 -10.90 17.63
C GLY A 264 -27.37 -10.32 16.24
N PHE A 265 -28.15 -9.29 15.93
CA PHE A 265 -27.88 -8.32 14.87
C PHE A 265 -27.74 -6.92 15.48
N VAL A 266 -26.65 -6.24 15.18
CA VAL A 266 -26.31 -4.91 15.73
C VAL A 266 -25.92 -3.94 14.60
N PRO A 267 -25.96 -2.61 14.81
CA PRO A 267 -25.55 -1.66 13.77
C PRO A 267 -24.10 -1.90 13.33
N LYS A 268 -23.87 -2.05 12.01
CA LYS A 268 -22.54 -2.43 11.47
C LYS A 268 -21.43 -1.49 11.95
N ALA A 269 -21.70 -0.19 12.00
CA ALA A 269 -20.74 0.82 12.44
C ALA A 269 -20.39 0.76 13.94
N GLN A 270 -21.23 0.15 14.77
CA GLN A 270 -21.08 0.09 16.24
C GLN A 270 -20.80 -1.31 16.74
N ALA A 271 -20.63 -2.30 15.86
CA ALA A 271 -20.57 -3.71 16.25
C ALA A 271 -19.43 -4.01 17.25
N GLY A 272 -18.31 -3.29 17.17
CA GLY A 272 -17.18 -3.41 18.10
C GLY A 272 -17.42 -2.83 19.51
N GLU A 273 -18.51 -2.10 19.72
CA GLU A 273 -18.87 -1.51 21.02
C GLU A 273 -19.77 -2.42 21.88
N PHE A 274 -20.26 -3.52 21.30
CA PHE A 274 -21.10 -4.49 21.98
C PHE A 274 -20.28 -5.66 22.54
N SER A 275 -20.81 -6.27 23.60
CA SER A 275 -20.30 -7.52 24.16
C SER A 275 -21.44 -8.50 24.42
N ALA A 276 -21.15 -9.80 24.42
CA ALA A 276 -22.09 -10.81 24.90
C ALA A 276 -21.86 -11.08 26.40
N TYR A 277 -22.90 -11.43 27.13
CA TYR A 277 -22.83 -11.86 28.52
C TYR A 277 -23.69 -13.10 28.73
N SER A 278 -23.10 -14.13 29.32
CA SER A 278 -23.79 -15.39 29.65
C SER A 278 -23.17 -15.98 30.90
N ASP A 279 -23.99 -16.50 31.81
CA ASP A 279 -23.54 -17.25 33.00
C ASP A 279 -22.45 -16.56 33.84
N GLY A 280 -22.54 -15.25 34.01
CA GLY A 280 -21.56 -14.51 34.82
C GLY A 280 -20.32 -14.04 34.06
N GLN A 281 -20.19 -14.37 32.78
CA GLN A 281 -19.01 -14.08 31.96
C GLN A 281 -19.35 -13.19 30.77
N THR A 282 -18.42 -12.29 30.45
CA THR A 282 -18.48 -11.44 29.25
C THR A 282 -17.65 -12.08 28.14
N TYR A 283 -18.23 -12.12 26.94
CA TYR A 283 -17.68 -12.69 25.73
C TYR A 283 -17.48 -11.58 24.70
N PRO A 284 -16.31 -11.53 24.01
CA PRO A 284 -16.17 -10.66 22.87
C PRO A 284 -17.10 -11.12 21.74
N LEU A 285 -17.68 -10.17 21.02
CA LEU A 285 -18.44 -10.45 19.81
C LEU A 285 -17.49 -10.49 18.62
N SER A 286 -17.70 -11.46 17.74
CA SER A 286 -17.06 -11.53 16.43
C SER A 286 -18.02 -11.10 15.35
N VAL A 287 -17.57 -10.21 14.48
CA VAL A 287 -18.18 -9.98 13.17
C VAL A 287 -17.36 -10.77 12.16
N LEU A 288 -18.01 -11.73 11.51
CA LEU A 288 -17.36 -12.56 10.49
C LEU A 288 -17.11 -11.73 9.22
N PRO A 289 -16.18 -12.13 8.34
CA PRO A 289 -16.02 -11.47 7.04
C PRO A 289 -17.32 -11.51 6.25
N ASP A 290 -17.52 -10.50 5.41
CA ASP A 290 -18.65 -10.45 4.49
C ASP A 290 -18.55 -11.64 3.52
N ALA A 291 -19.70 -12.24 3.19
CA ALA A 291 -19.73 -13.32 2.21
C ALA A 291 -19.14 -12.83 0.89
N PRO A 292 -18.23 -13.59 0.23
CA PRO A 292 -17.69 -13.19 -1.05
C PRO A 292 -18.84 -12.90 -2.00
N MET A 293 -18.87 -11.67 -2.51
CA MET A 293 -19.92 -11.25 -3.41
C MET A 293 -19.90 -12.19 -4.62
N PRO A 294 -21.04 -12.78 -5.01
CA PRO A 294 -21.06 -13.61 -6.19
C PRO A 294 -20.64 -12.76 -7.39
N PRO A 295 -19.85 -13.32 -8.31
CA PRO A 295 -19.41 -12.59 -9.48
C PRO A 295 -20.62 -12.11 -10.27
N LEU A 296 -20.58 -10.86 -10.74
CA LEU A 296 -21.60 -10.34 -11.64
C LEU A 296 -21.62 -11.20 -12.92
N PRO A 297 -22.80 -11.71 -13.31
CA PRO A 297 -22.96 -12.31 -14.62
C PRO A 297 -22.52 -11.32 -15.71
N PRO A 298 -21.86 -11.76 -16.80
CA PRO A 298 -21.37 -10.86 -17.85
C PRO A 298 -22.45 -10.01 -18.55
N ALA A 299 -23.74 -10.39 -18.42
CA ALA A 299 -24.89 -9.68 -18.98
C ALA A 299 -25.78 -9.04 -17.90
N ALA A 300 -25.27 -8.92 -16.67
CA ALA A 300 -26.02 -8.30 -15.58
C ALA A 300 -26.26 -6.81 -15.86
N VAL A 301 -27.48 -6.37 -15.60
CA VAL A 301 -27.80 -4.94 -15.54
C VAL A 301 -27.26 -4.41 -14.22
N VAL A 302 -26.45 -3.36 -14.29
CA VAL A 302 -25.81 -2.74 -13.13
C VAL A 302 -26.22 -1.27 -13.09
N ASP A 303 -26.87 -0.89 -12.00
CA ASP A 303 -27.23 0.49 -11.68
C ASP A 303 -26.06 1.16 -10.95
N ILE A 304 -25.60 2.30 -11.43
CA ILE A 304 -24.70 3.18 -10.69
C ILE A 304 -25.52 4.10 -9.81
N LYS A 305 -25.27 4.04 -8.50
CA LYS A 305 -25.96 4.80 -7.47
C LYS A 305 -25.09 5.95 -6.97
N TYR A 306 -25.73 7.08 -6.69
CA TYR A 306 -25.18 8.21 -5.93
C TYR A 306 -26.19 8.59 -4.86
N GLU A 307 -25.78 8.63 -3.59
CA GLU A 307 -26.68 8.89 -2.45
C GLU A 307 -27.96 8.02 -2.44
N GLY A 308 -27.84 6.77 -2.93
CA GLY A 308 -28.93 5.80 -3.02
C GLY A 308 -29.83 5.94 -4.26
N ALA A 309 -29.70 6.99 -5.06
CA ALA A 309 -30.45 7.17 -6.30
C ALA A 309 -29.69 6.58 -7.50
N THR A 310 -30.38 5.88 -8.41
CA THR A 310 -29.78 5.44 -9.69
C THR A 310 -29.54 6.64 -10.60
N ILE A 311 -28.29 6.88 -10.95
CA ILE A 311 -27.87 7.95 -11.86
C ILE A 311 -27.70 7.42 -13.29
N GLY A 312 -27.27 6.17 -13.45
CA GLY A 312 -27.18 5.51 -14.75
C GLY A 312 -27.18 3.99 -14.61
N SER A 313 -27.49 3.27 -15.68
CA SER A 313 -27.54 1.80 -15.68
C SER A 313 -26.86 1.24 -16.91
N THR A 314 -26.20 0.09 -16.78
CA THR A 314 -25.75 -0.67 -17.95
C THR A 314 -26.96 -1.16 -18.73
N THR A 315 -26.92 -1.05 -20.07
CA THR A 315 -28.01 -1.51 -20.94
C THR A 315 -27.45 -2.29 -22.12
N GLY A 316 -27.70 -3.60 -22.13
CA GLY A 316 -27.17 -4.49 -23.17
C GLY A 316 -25.64 -4.48 -23.20
N SER A 317 -25.06 -3.95 -24.28
CA SER A 317 -23.61 -3.84 -24.47
C SER A 317 -23.04 -2.45 -24.14
N THR A 318 -23.85 -1.56 -23.56
CA THR A 318 -23.44 -0.19 -23.23
C THR A 318 -23.39 0.07 -21.74
N VAL A 319 -22.48 0.96 -21.34
CA VAL A 319 -22.27 1.42 -19.96
C VAL A 319 -22.51 2.92 -19.84
N PRO A 320 -23.04 3.42 -18.72
CA PRO A 320 -23.27 4.85 -18.52
C PRO A 320 -21.96 5.62 -18.40
N ALA A 321 -21.95 6.84 -18.96
CA ALA A 321 -20.97 7.87 -18.69
C ALA A 321 -21.64 8.97 -17.86
N ILE A 322 -21.10 9.23 -16.68
CA ILE A 322 -21.62 10.20 -15.71
C ILE A 322 -20.64 11.35 -15.62
N VAL A 323 -21.14 12.59 -15.66
CA VAL A 323 -20.35 13.82 -15.50
C VAL A 323 -20.79 14.54 -14.23
N SER A 324 -19.93 15.41 -13.70
CA SER A 324 -20.34 16.31 -12.61
C SER A 324 -21.16 17.46 -13.18
N GLY A 325 -22.43 17.54 -12.80
CA GLY A 325 -23.32 18.67 -13.08
C GLY A 325 -23.34 19.68 -11.93
N ALA A 326 -24.04 20.80 -12.13
CA ALA A 326 -24.15 21.87 -11.13
C ALA A 326 -24.89 21.43 -9.84
N ASP A 327 -25.83 20.50 -9.98
CA ASP A 327 -26.69 19.99 -8.90
C ASP A 327 -26.28 18.58 -8.45
N GLY A 328 -25.12 18.09 -8.88
CA GLY A 328 -24.62 16.75 -8.60
C GLY A 328 -24.34 15.93 -9.87
N PRO A 329 -24.02 14.63 -9.73
CA PRO A 329 -23.72 13.78 -10.87
C PRO A 329 -24.92 13.56 -11.79
N GLU A 330 -24.69 13.62 -13.10
CA GLU A 330 -25.73 13.43 -14.11
C GLU A 330 -25.27 12.48 -15.23
N LEU A 331 -26.23 11.71 -15.77
CA LEU A 331 -25.99 10.84 -16.91
C LEU A 331 -25.75 11.67 -18.17
N TYR A 332 -24.52 11.66 -18.68
CA TYR A 332 -24.19 12.29 -19.95
C TYR A 332 -24.66 11.45 -21.14
N GLY A 333 -24.56 10.12 -21.04
CA GLY A 333 -24.99 9.19 -22.08
C GLY A 333 -24.44 7.80 -21.87
N ASN A 334 -24.60 6.92 -22.88
CA ASN A 334 -24.10 5.55 -22.83
C ASN A 334 -22.94 5.34 -23.81
N ILE A 335 -22.02 4.46 -23.45
CA ILE A 335 -20.80 4.13 -24.19
C ILE A 335 -20.79 2.64 -24.50
N GLU A 336 -20.43 2.28 -25.72
CA GLU A 336 -20.27 0.87 -26.12
C GLU A 336 -19.10 0.22 -25.36
N ALA A 337 -19.39 -0.76 -24.51
CA ALA A 337 -18.41 -1.42 -23.66
C ALA A 337 -17.35 -2.19 -24.47
N ALA A 338 -17.72 -2.68 -25.66
CA ALA A 338 -16.81 -3.42 -26.55
C ALA A 338 -15.59 -2.59 -27.00
N ASN A 339 -15.67 -1.25 -26.96
CA ASN A 339 -14.55 -0.38 -27.28
C ASN A 339 -13.51 -0.27 -26.15
N TYR A 340 -13.85 -0.78 -24.96
CA TYR A 340 -13.05 -0.66 -23.74
C TYR A 340 -12.91 -2.04 -23.07
N PRO A 341 -12.24 -2.99 -23.74
CA PRO A 341 -12.10 -4.35 -23.22
C PRO A 341 -11.34 -4.37 -21.90
N TYR A 342 -11.61 -5.34 -21.04
CA TYR A 342 -10.87 -5.48 -19.78
C TYR A 342 -9.39 -5.82 -20.07
N THR A 343 -8.49 -4.91 -19.70
CA THR A 343 -7.03 -5.07 -19.88
C THR A 343 -6.25 -5.10 -18.57
N GLY A 344 -6.92 -4.93 -17.43
CA GLY A 344 -6.27 -4.71 -16.14
C GLY A 344 -5.85 -3.25 -15.89
N TYR A 345 -6.12 -2.35 -16.83
CA TYR A 345 -5.86 -0.91 -16.71
C TYR A 345 -7.14 -0.09 -16.91
N SER A 346 -7.18 1.11 -16.33
CA SER A 346 -8.28 2.06 -16.54
C SER A 346 -8.19 2.71 -17.91
N TYR A 347 -9.35 3.02 -18.48
CA TYR A 347 -9.48 3.91 -19.62
C TYR A 347 -9.89 5.30 -19.15
N GLU A 348 -9.37 6.32 -19.82
CA GLU A 348 -9.79 7.70 -19.62
C GLU A 348 -10.46 8.24 -20.89
N ILE A 349 -11.53 8.99 -20.71
CA ILE A 349 -12.23 9.68 -21.79
C ILE A 349 -12.52 11.12 -21.39
N GLN A 350 -12.65 12.00 -22.38
CA GLN A 350 -13.03 13.40 -22.16
C GLN A 350 -14.51 13.61 -22.51
N ARG A 351 -15.28 14.21 -21.60
CA ARG A 351 -16.69 14.60 -21.80
C ARG A 351 -16.96 15.90 -21.05
N GLU A 352 -17.59 16.88 -21.70
CA GLU A 352 -17.87 18.20 -21.09
C GLU A 352 -16.65 18.87 -20.41
N GLY A 353 -15.45 18.67 -20.97
CA GLY A 353 -14.20 19.18 -20.39
C GLY A 353 -13.73 18.47 -19.11
N GLN A 354 -14.38 17.37 -18.74
CA GLN A 354 -14.03 16.52 -17.59
C GLN A 354 -13.36 15.22 -18.06
N THR A 355 -12.36 14.78 -17.28
CA THR A 355 -11.76 13.45 -17.43
C THR A 355 -12.60 12.43 -16.68
N LEU A 356 -13.23 11.52 -17.42
CA LEU A 356 -13.92 10.38 -16.84
C LEU A 356 -13.02 9.15 -16.89
N THR A 357 -13.03 8.35 -15.84
CA THR A 357 -12.28 7.09 -15.72
C THR A 357 -13.22 5.89 -15.75
N SER A 358 -12.81 4.79 -16.36
CA SER A 358 -13.59 3.56 -16.37
C SER A 358 -13.64 2.91 -14.98
N VAL A 359 -14.83 2.46 -14.60
CA VAL A 359 -15.07 1.79 -13.30
C VAL A 359 -15.61 0.38 -13.51
N TYR A 360 -15.20 -0.53 -12.62
CA TYR A 360 -15.45 -1.95 -12.75
C TYR A 360 -16.10 -2.53 -11.49
N VAL A 361 -16.76 -3.66 -11.67
CA VAL A 361 -17.03 -4.59 -10.57
C VAL A 361 -16.42 -5.94 -10.97
N GLY A 362 -15.34 -6.31 -10.29
CA GLY A 362 -14.48 -7.41 -10.74
C GLY A 362 -13.90 -7.11 -12.12
N SER A 363 -14.21 -7.95 -13.12
CA SER A 363 -13.76 -7.75 -14.50
C SER A 363 -14.80 -7.09 -15.42
N VAL A 364 -15.99 -6.75 -14.91
CA VAL A 364 -17.08 -6.20 -15.72
C VAL A 364 -16.98 -4.67 -15.69
N LEU A 365 -16.87 -4.05 -16.86
CA LEU A 365 -16.97 -2.59 -16.99
C LEU A 365 -18.41 -2.16 -16.72
N VAL A 366 -18.61 -1.26 -15.76
CA VAL A 366 -19.97 -0.83 -15.35
C VAL A 366 -20.24 0.65 -15.57
N GLY A 367 -19.23 1.45 -15.90
CA GLY A 367 -19.43 2.87 -16.24
C GLY A 367 -18.15 3.67 -16.46
N PHE A 368 -18.33 4.95 -16.76
CA PHE A 368 -17.29 5.97 -16.73
C PHE A 368 -17.73 7.10 -15.80
N LEU A 369 -16.91 7.42 -14.79
CA LEU A 369 -17.22 8.40 -13.74
C LEU A 369 -16.14 9.48 -13.65
N PRO A 370 -16.43 10.68 -13.10
CA PRO A 370 -15.41 11.69 -12.85
C PRO A 370 -14.31 11.12 -11.94
N LYS A 371 -13.06 11.23 -12.38
CA LYS A 371 -11.91 10.55 -11.75
C LYS A 371 -11.74 10.86 -10.27
N ASP A 372 -12.09 12.08 -9.87
CA ASP A 372 -12.01 12.61 -8.51
C ASP A 372 -13.24 12.28 -7.64
N GLN A 373 -14.30 11.67 -8.20
CA GLN A 373 -15.57 11.44 -7.50
C GLN A 373 -15.97 9.98 -7.41
N VAL A 374 -15.20 9.03 -7.95
CA VAL A 374 -15.58 7.60 -8.00
C VAL A 374 -15.99 7.04 -6.63
N GLY A 375 -15.30 7.43 -5.56
CA GLY A 375 -15.59 6.96 -4.20
C GLY A 375 -16.95 7.37 -3.63
N LEU A 376 -17.70 8.25 -4.31
CA LEU A 376 -19.05 8.66 -3.91
C LEU A 376 -20.16 7.76 -4.50
N PHE A 377 -19.80 6.83 -5.40
CA PHE A 377 -20.74 5.99 -6.11
C PHE A 377 -20.67 4.54 -5.65
N THR A 378 -21.77 3.83 -5.82
CA THR A 378 -21.82 2.36 -5.70
C THR A 378 -22.48 1.75 -6.92
N ALA A 379 -22.29 0.45 -7.14
CA ALA A 379 -23.03 -0.30 -8.14
C ALA A 379 -24.12 -1.13 -7.46
N GLU A 380 -25.27 -1.32 -8.09
CA GLU A 380 -26.32 -2.22 -7.63
C GLU A 380 -26.73 -3.17 -8.76
N SER A 381 -26.87 -4.45 -8.47
CA SER A 381 -27.41 -5.43 -9.42
C SER A 381 -28.17 -6.52 -8.66
N ASP A 382 -29.37 -6.85 -9.11
CA ASP A 382 -30.28 -7.80 -8.48
C ASP A 382 -30.50 -7.53 -6.97
N GLY A 383 -30.61 -6.25 -6.59
CA GLY A 383 -30.82 -5.81 -5.20
C GLY A 383 -29.58 -5.94 -4.30
N ARG A 384 -28.39 -6.19 -4.87
CA ARG A 384 -27.11 -6.24 -4.15
C ARG A 384 -26.24 -5.06 -4.52
N THR A 385 -25.64 -4.43 -3.52
CA THR A 385 -24.71 -3.30 -3.70
C THR A 385 -23.27 -3.81 -3.79
N TYR A 386 -22.55 -3.45 -4.85
CA TYR A 386 -21.16 -3.77 -5.13
C TYR A 386 -20.29 -2.51 -5.03
N PRO A 387 -19.05 -2.62 -4.49
CA PRO A 387 -18.07 -1.55 -4.60
C PRO A 387 -17.61 -1.38 -6.05
N LEU A 388 -17.20 -0.16 -6.40
CA LEU A 388 -16.63 0.18 -7.70
C LEU A 388 -15.10 0.20 -7.62
N ASP A 389 -14.45 -0.50 -8.54
CA ASP A 389 -13.00 -0.54 -8.68
C ASP A 389 -12.52 0.41 -9.79
N VAL A 390 -11.46 1.17 -9.50
CA VAL A 390 -10.70 1.93 -10.51
C VAL A 390 -9.36 1.24 -10.70
N LEU A 391 -9.11 0.75 -11.91
CA LEU A 391 -7.85 0.09 -12.27
C LEU A 391 -6.71 1.13 -12.42
N PRO A 392 -5.43 0.74 -12.32
CA PRO A 392 -4.32 1.66 -12.56
C PRO A 392 -4.28 2.16 -14.02
N PRO A 393 -3.75 3.36 -14.29
CA PRO A 393 -3.58 3.84 -15.67
C PRO A 393 -2.51 3.01 -16.42
N PRO A 394 -2.58 2.93 -17.76
CA PRO A 394 -1.55 2.25 -18.54
C PRO A 394 -0.18 2.94 -18.37
N PRO A 395 0.94 2.19 -18.44
CA PRO A 395 2.28 2.77 -18.38
C PRO A 395 2.50 3.83 -19.47
N ALA A 396 3.12 4.97 -19.13
CA ALA A 396 3.41 6.02 -20.11
C ALA A 396 4.45 5.53 -21.14
N PRO A 397 4.28 5.85 -22.44
CA PRO A 397 5.31 5.54 -23.44
C PRO A 397 6.57 6.38 -23.19
N PRO A 398 7.77 5.86 -23.53
CA PRO A 398 9.01 6.61 -23.39
C PRO A 398 9.03 7.86 -24.28
N ALA A 399 9.53 8.99 -23.75
CA ALA A 399 9.63 10.24 -24.48
C ALA A 399 10.64 10.14 -25.65
N PRO A 400 10.37 10.76 -26.82
CA PRO A 400 11.32 10.78 -27.93
C PRO A 400 12.53 11.67 -27.62
N PRO A 401 13.73 11.34 -28.13
CA PRO A 401 14.94 12.15 -27.93
C PRO A 401 14.85 13.51 -28.66
N LEU A 402 15.45 14.55 -28.06
CA LEU A 402 15.53 15.88 -28.65
C LEU A 402 16.44 15.88 -29.90
N PRO A 403 16.07 16.58 -31.00
CA PRO A 403 16.93 16.69 -32.17
C PRO A 403 18.16 17.58 -31.88
N PRO A 404 19.33 17.32 -32.48
CA PRO A 404 20.57 18.06 -32.21
C PRO A 404 20.52 19.57 -32.52
N SER A 405 19.53 20.02 -33.30
CA SER A 405 19.31 21.43 -33.62
C SER A 405 18.16 22.06 -32.82
N ALA A 406 17.62 21.36 -31.81
CA ALA A 406 16.58 21.89 -30.95
C ALA A 406 17.09 23.14 -30.23
N ILE A 407 16.32 24.21 -30.33
CA ILE A 407 16.47 25.35 -29.41
C ILE A 407 15.69 24.97 -28.16
N VAL A 408 16.37 25.01 -27.02
CA VAL A 408 15.73 24.75 -25.72
C VAL A 408 15.61 26.07 -24.99
N ASP A 409 14.38 26.51 -24.77
CA ASP A 409 14.09 27.68 -23.95
C ASP A 409 14.20 27.31 -22.47
N ILE A 410 14.88 28.16 -21.72
CA ILE A 410 14.94 28.10 -20.26
C ILE A 410 13.88 29.06 -19.74
N LEU A 411 12.87 28.52 -19.05
CA LEU A 411 11.77 29.29 -18.51
C LEU A 411 11.93 29.49 -17.00
N TYR A 412 11.56 30.67 -16.51
CA TYR A 412 11.33 30.93 -15.10
C TYR A 412 9.96 31.57 -14.93
N ASN A 413 9.10 30.97 -14.10
CA ASN A 413 7.70 31.37 -13.93
C ASN A 413 6.90 31.46 -15.25
N GLY A 414 7.22 30.60 -16.23
CA GLY A 414 6.54 30.57 -17.52
C GLY A 414 7.04 31.61 -18.53
N GLU A 415 8.03 32.43 -18.19
CA GLU A 415 8.68 33.37 -19.12
C GLU A 415 10.07 32.88 -19.53
N THR A 416 10.41 33.01 -20.82
CA THR A 416 11.74 32.64 -21.33
C THR A 416 12.79 33.62 -20.83
N ILE A 417 13.76 33.11 -20.08
CA ILE A 417 14.88 33.89 -19.53
C ILE A 417 16.20 33.64 -20.26
N GLY A 418 16.23 32.67 -21.18
CA GLY A 418 17.35 32.41 -22.09
C GLY A 418 17.03 31.23 -23.01
N SER A 419 17.72 31.14 -24.14
CA SER A 419 17.55 30.04 -25.09
C SER A 419 18.90 29.43 -25.40
N THR A 420 19.01 28.10 -25.34
CA THR A 420 20.23 27.37 -25.71
C THR A 420 20.13 26.83 -27.13
N THR A 421 21.25 26.85 -27.83
CA THR A 421 21.44 26.22 -29.14
C THR A 421 22.65 25.27 -29.07
N ALA A 422 22.92 24.53 -30.14
CA ALA A 422 24.07 23.63 -30.20
C ALA A 422 25.44 24.32 -29.97
N SER A 423 25.53 25.63 -30.21
CA SER A 423 26.79 26.39 -30.08
C SER A 423 26.78 27.43 -28.98
N THR A 424 25.62 27.73 -28.38
CA THR A 424 25.50 28.84 -27.43
C THR A 424 24.65 28.45 -26.25
N ILE A 425 25.21 28.63 -25.05
CA ILE A 425 24.55 28.35 -23.77
C ILE A 425 24.30 29.68 -23.05
N PRO A 426 23.06 29.99 -22.64
CA PRO A 426 22.77 31.19 -21.87
C PRO A 426 23.37 31.07 -20.46
N ALA A 427 24.13 32.08 -20.04
CA ALA A 427 24.61 32.24 -18.67
C ALA A 427 23.59 33.06 -17.90
N ILE A 428 22.92 32.44 -16.92
CA ILE A 428 21.84 33.07 -16.16
C ILE A 428 22.31 33.28 -14.72
N VAL A 429 22.25 34.51 -14.22
CA VAL A 429 22.60 34.87 -12.83
C VAL A 429 21.35 35.25 -12.04
N TYR A 430 21.38 35.11 -10.73
CA TYR A 430 20.26 35.51 -9.88
C TYR A 430 20.39 36.97 -9.46
N GLY A 431 19.53 37.84 -10.00
CA GLY A 431 19.45 39.26 -9.64
C GLY A 431 18.44 39.56 -8.54
N PRO A 432 18.33 40.84 -8.12
CA PRO A 432 17.36 41.29 -7.10
C PRO A 432 15.89 41.00 -7.44
N SER A 433 15.59 40.82 -8.74
CA SER A 433 14.25 40.58 -9.26
C SER A 433 14.03 39.12 -9.75
N GLY A 434 14.98 38.22 -9.49
CA GLY A 434 14.98 36.85 -9.99
C GLY A 434 16.09 36.55 -10.99
N PRO A 435 16.06 35.37 -11.64
CA PRO A 435 17.08 34.95 -12.61
C PRO A 435 17.01 35.80 -13.88
N GLN A 436 18.17 36.25 -14.35
CA GLN A 436 18.31 37.12 -15.52
C GLN A 436 19.47 36.65 -16.40
N LEU A 437 19.34 36.80 -17.71
CA LEU A 437 20.42 36.52 -18.66
C LEU A 437 21.59 37.48 -18.42
N PHE A 438 22.76 36.92 -18.15
CA PHE A 438 24.01 37.63 -17.92
C PHE A 438 24.94 37.62 -19.15
N GLY A 439 24.60 36.83 -20.17
CA GLY A 439 25.35 36.69 -21.41
C GLY A 439 25.24 35.27 -21.95
N ASN A 440 26.03 34.94 -22.97
CA ASN A 440 26.12 33.59 -23.50
C ASN A 440 27.56 33.07 -23.40
N VAL A 441 27.70 31.76 -23.29
CA VAL A 441 28.99 31.06 -23.39
C VAL A 441 28.97 30.13 -24.59
N ASP A 442 30.14 29.96 -25.21
CA ASP A 442 30.32 29.02 -26.32
C ASP A 442 30.27 27.59 -25.79
N ALA A 443 29.34 26.79 -26.33
CA ALA A 443 29.15 25.40 -25.95
C ALA A 443 30.42 24.56 -26.21
N ALA A 444 31.24 24.93 -27.20
CA ALA A 444 32.49 24.22 -27.49
C ALA A 444 33.55 24.40 -26.39
N THR A 445 33.43 25.45 -25.57
CA THR A 445 34.31 25.67 -24.41
C THR A 445 33.93 24.75 -23.24
N TYR A 446 32.68 24.29 -23.20
CA TYR A 446 32.11 23.47 -22.13
C TYR A 446 31.39 22.24 -22.72
N PRO A 447 32.13 21.37 -23.44
CA PRO A 447 31.53 20.22 -24.11
C PRO A 447 30.91 19.28 -23.08
N TYR A 448 29.78 18.66 -23.40
CA TYR A 448 29.17 17.67 -22.52
C TYR A 448 30.13 16.49 -22.31
N THR A 449 30.57 16.31 -21.07
CA THR A 449 31.48 15.24 -20.65
C THR A 449 30.83 14.28 -19.66
N GLY A 450 29.54 14.45 -19.36
CA GLY A 450 28.86 13.83 -18.21
C GLY A 450 29.00 14.61 -16.90
N TYR A 451 29.86 15.64 -16.88
CA TYR A 451 30.09 16.51 -15.71
C TYR A 451 29.53 17.91 -15.95
N SER A 452 29.13 18.58 -14.87
CA SER A 452 28.83 20.01 -14.91
C SER A 452 30.12 20.83 -14.79
N TYR A 453 30.15 21.97 -15.48
CA TYR A 453 31.20 22.98 -15.37
C TYR A 453 30.71 24.09 -14.45
N GLU A 454 31.60 24.53 -13.56
CA GLU A 454 31.40 25.73 -12.75
C GLU A 454 32.20 26.89 -13.35
N ILE A 455 31.53 28.02 -13.60
CA ILE A 455 32.16 29.24 -14.08
C ILE A 455 31.74 30.42 -13.20
N GLU A 456 32.65 31.34 -12.94
CA GLU A 456 32.33 32.54 -12.18
C GLU A 456 31.92 33.69 -13.11
N ARG A 457 30.71 34.21 -12.91
CA ARG A 457 30.15 35.33 -13.68
C ARG A 457 29.31 36.22 -12.79
N GLY A 458 29.57 37.54 -12.84
CA GLY A 458 28.82 38.51 -12.03
C GLY A 458 28.98 38.34 -10.52
N GLY A 459 30.09 37.74 -10.07
CA GLY A 459 30.31 37.40 -8.64
C GLY A 459 29.47 36.22 -8.16
N GLN A 460 28.95 35.41 -9.08
CA GLN A 460 28.20 34.19 -8.80
C GLN A 460 28.85 33.01 -9.51
N ALA A 461 28.89 31.88 -8.82
CA ALA A 461 29.17 30.59 -9.43
C ALA A 461 27.96 30.14 -10.25
N LEU A 462 28.17 29.92 -11.54
CA LEU A 462 27.19 29.38 -12.47
C LEU A 462 27.55 27.94 -12.80
N VAL A 463 26.56 27.06 -12.80
CA VAL A 463 26.72 25.63 -13.12
C VAL A 463 26.07 25.34 -14.46
N SER A 464 26.78 24.66 -15.36
CA SER A 464 26.23 24.24 -16.65
C SER A 464 25.09 23.23 -16.47
N VAL A 465 23.99 23.42 -17.19
CA VAL A 465 22.84 22.52 -17.22
C VAL A 465 22.74 21.90 -18.63
N TYR A 466 22.64 20.58 -18.70
CA TYR A 466 22.50 19.81 -19.95
C TYR A 466 21.11 19.17 -19.97
N VAL A 467 20.45 19.19 -21.14
CA VAL A 467 19.07 18.70 -21.34
C VAL A 467 19.07 17.52 -22.27
#